data_AF-A0A5A7RG32-F1
#
_entry.id   AF-A0A5A7RG32-F1
#
_cell.length_a   1.000
_cell.length_b   1.000
_cell.length_c   1.000
_cell.angle_alpha   90.00
_cell.angle_beta   90.00
_cell.angle_gamma   90.00
#
_symmetry.space_group_name_H-M   'P 1'
#
loop_
_entity.id
_entity.type
_entity.pdbx_description
1 polymer ?
#
loop_
_entity_poly.entity_id
_entity_poly.type
_entity_poly.pdbx_seq_one_letter_code
_entity_poly.pdbx_strand_id
1 'polypeptide(L)'
;MIGRQFLEPNEGENQKKGVKLAIEALEKIEEELNGKIFFGGDTIGFLDLIMGFVSYALPVWEDIASVKILDPVKFPGITAWMGNFINHPVIKGDYLPPRDAIFSYFLRRRQQLIPVYASIDVDAVLSKRGI
;
A
#
# COMPACT_ATOMS: atom_id res chain seq x y z
N MET A 1 1.90 43.60 5.54
CA MET A 1 2.05 42.65 4.42
C MET A 1 2.44 41.32 5.04
N ILE A 2 1.49 40.38 5.15
CA ILE A 2 1.70 39.12 5.87
C ILE A 2 2.36 38.16 4.88
N GLY A 3 3.59 37.76 5.18
CA GLY A 3 4.38 36.88 4.33
C GLY A 3 3.66 35.55 4.14
N ARG A 4 3.42 35.18 2.89
CA ARG A 4 3.15 33.79 2.51
C ARG A 4 4.39 32.97 2.87
N GLN A 5 4.42 32.43 4.10
CA GLN A 5 5.10 31.17 4.32
C GLN A 5 4.41 30.16 3.41
N PHE A 6 5.11 29.73 2.37
CA PHE A 6 4.76 28.51 1.65
C PHE A 6 4.69 27.41 2.71
N LEU A 7 3.48 26.94 3.01
CA LEU A 7 3.26 25.87 3.97
C LEU A 7 3.70 24.58 3.28
N GLU A 8 4.96 24.19 3.45
CA GLU A 8 5.36 22.82 3.15
C GLU A 8 4.56 21.88 4.05
N PRO A 9 3.90 20.84 3.50
CA PRO A 9 3.09 19.97 4.31
C PRO A 9 3.96 19.23 5.34
N ASN A 10 3.52 19.20 6.59
CA ASN A 10 4.21 18.42 7.61
C ASN A 10 3.99 16.90 7.40
N GLU A 11 4.73 16.05 8.13
CA GLU A 11 4.62 14.59 8.00
C GLU A 11 3.18 14.08 8.10
N GLY A 12 2.38 14.65 9.01
CA GLY A 12 0.99 14.27 9.20
C GLY A 12 0.10 14.62 8.01
N GLU A 13 0.32 15.77 7.36
CA GLU A 13 -0.40 16.17 6.15
C GLU A 13 -0.01 15.31 4.95
N ASN A 14 1.28 15.00 4.81
CA ASN A 14 1.78 14.08 3.77
C ASN A 14 1.23 12.67 3.97
N GLN A 15 1.14 12.18 5.21
CA GLN A 15 0.52 10.90 5.51
C GLN A 15 -0.97 10.89 5.13
N LYS A 16 -1.73 11.95 5.44
CA LYS A 16 -3.14 12.06 5.04
C LYS A 16 -3.30 12.04 3.52
N LYS A 17 -2.45 12.79 2.79
CA LYS A 17 -2.41 12.78 1.31
C LYS A 17 -2.11 11.37 0.78
N GLY A 18 -1.11 10.69 1.35
CA GLY A 18 -0.73 9.33 0.98
C GLY A 18 -1.85 8.31 1.23
N VAL A 19 -2.53 8.38 2.38
CA VAL A 19 -3.70 7.53 2.69
C VAL A 19 -4.81 7.75 1.67
N LYS A 20 -5.13 9.01 1.35
CA LYS A 20 -6.15 9.33 0.34
C LYS A 20 -5.80 8.72 -1.02
N LEU A 21 -4.58 8.92 -1.51
CA LEU A 21 -4.12 8.37 -2.79
C LEU A 21 -4.12 6.84 -2.81
N ALA A 22 -3.74 6.20 -1.70
CA ALA A 22 -3.78 4.75 -1.57
C ALA A 22 -5.22 4.22 -1.65
N ILE A 23 -6.18 4.88 -0.97
CA ILE A 23 -7.60 4.53 -1.05
C ILE A 23 -8.13 4.68 -2.47
N GLU A 24 -7.83 5.79 -3.16
CA GLU A 24 -8.24 6.01 -4.56
C GLU A 24 -7.63 4.95 -5.52
N ALA A 25 -6.41 4.50 -5.25
CA ALA A 25 -5.81 3.40 -5.99
C ALA A 25 -6.51 2.06 -5.72
N LEU A 26 -6.84 1.76 -4.46
CA LEU A 26 -7.58 0.55 -4.10
C LEU A 26 -8.99 0.54 -4.70
N GLU A 27 -9.68 1.68 -4.83
CA GLU A 27 -10.97 1.77 -5.51
C GLU A 27 -10.88 1.28 -6.96
N LYS A 28 -9.87 1.71 -7.71
CA LYS A 28 -9.65 1.24 -9.09
C LYS A 28 -9.30 -0.24 -9.13
N ILE A 29 -8.49 -0.72 -8.19
CA ILE A 29 -8.10 -2.14 -8.11
C ILE A 29 -9.32 -3.03 -7.80
N GLU A 30 -10.20 -2.57 -6.92
CA GLU A 30 -11.46 -3.25 -6.57
C GLU A 30 -12.36 -3.38 -7.80
N GLU A 31 -12.48 -2.30 -8.60
CA GLU A 31 -13.20 -2.31 -9.87
C GLU A 31 -12.59 -3.31 -10.87
N GLU A 32 -11.26 -3.40 -10.96
CA GLU A 32 -10.58 -4.35 -11.86
C GLU A 32 -10.73 -5.82 -11.45
N LEU A 33 -10.82 -6.09 -10.14
CA LEU A 33 -11.12 -7.43 -9.63
C LEU A 33 -12.50 -7.89 -10.09
N ASN A 34 -13.52 -7.03 -10.05
CA ASN A 34 -14.85 -7.26 -10.61
C ASN A 34 -15.43 -8.69 -10.36
N GLY A 35 -15.34 -9.17 -9.12
CA GLY A 35 -15.84 -10.50 -8.73
C GLY A 35 -14.96 -11.70 -9.12
N LYS A 36 -13.80 -11.48 -9.74
CA LYS A 36 -12.80 -12.52 -9.98
C LYS A 36 -12.16 -12.99 -8.67
N ILE A 37 -11.74 -14.25 -8.63
CA ILE A 37 -11.00 -14.82 -7.49
C ILE A 37 -9.58 -14.26 -7.45
N PHE A 38 -8.96 -14.16 -8.62
CA PHE A 38 -7.63 -13.61 -8.90
C PHE A 38 -7.70 -12.59 -10.03
N PHE A 39 -6.70 -11.71 -10.18
CA PHE A 39 -6.61 -10.85 -11.37
C PHE A 39 -6.50 -11.69 -12.65
N GLY A 40 -5.88 -12.87 -12.58
CA GLY A 40 -5.87 -13.90 -13.63
C GLY A 40 -7.20 -14.64 -13.85
N GLY A 41 -8.28 -14.30 -13.14
CA GLY A 41 -9.56 -14.99 -13.19
C GLY A 41 -9.62 -16.13 -12.18
N ASP A 42 -9.68 -17.37 -12.66
CA ASP A 42 -9.81 -18.58 -11.82
C ASP A 42 -8.46 -19.07 -11.25
N THR A 43 -7.35 -18.57 -11.78
CA THR A 43 -5.99 -18.97 -11.38
C THR A 43 -5.11 -17.74 -11.17
N ILE A 44 -4.04 -17.90 -10.37
CA ILE A 44 -3.04 -16.85 -10.16
C ILE A 44 -2.43 -16.44 -11.51
N GLY A 45 -2.58 -15.16 -11.84
CA GLY A 45 -1.96 -14.53 -12.99
C GLY A 45 -0.74 -13.67 -12.63
N PHE A 46 -0.21 -12.99 -13.64
CA PHE A 46 0.95 -12.12 -13.48
C PHE A 46 0.70 -10.97 -12.48
N LEU A 47 -0.46 -10.32 -12.57
CA LEU A 47 -0.78 -9.19 -11.71
C LEU A 47 -0.95 -9.61 -10.25
N ASP A 48 -1.46 -10.82 -9.98
CA ASP A 48 -1.55 -11.38 -8.64
C ASP A 48 -0.17 -11.48 -7.97
N LEU A 49 0.85 -11.90 -8.71
CA LEU A 49 2.22 -12.01 -8.19
C LEU A 49 2.85 -10.65 -7.91
N ILE A 50 2.63 -9.66 -8.78
CA ILE A 50 3.11 -8.29 -8.57
C ILE A 50 2.42 -7.66 -7.36
N MET A 51 1.10 -7.82 -7.26
CA MET A 51 0.29 -7.19 -6.23
C MET A 51 0.31 -7.95 -4.91
N GLY A 52 0.84 -9.18 -4.88
CA GLY A 52 0.83 -10.06 -3.72
C GLY A 52 1.33 -9.43 -2.41
N PHE A 53 2.20 -8.41 -2.48
CA PHE A 53 2.63 -7.64 -1.30
C PHE A 53 1.47 -6.98 -0.54
N VAL A 54 0.38 -6.61 -1.22
CA VAL A 54 -0.81 -6.05 -0.58
C VAL A 54 -1.37 -7.00 0.47
N SER A 55 -1.28 -8.32 0.25
CA SER A 55 -1.83 -9.34 1.15
C SER A 55 -1.11 -9.41 2.51
N TYR A 56 0.19 -9.10 2.57
CA TYR A 56 0.99 -9.27 3.79
C TYR A 56 1.64 -7.99 4.32
N ALA A 57 1.95 -7.02 3.45
CA ALA A 57 2.66 -5.79 3.81
C ALA A 57 1.69 -4.65 4.13
N LEU A 58 0.59 -4.49 3.38
CA LEU A 58 -0.36 -3.40 3.61
C LEU A 58 -0.94 -3.42 5.04
N PRO A 59 -1.38 -4.57 5.61
CA PRO A 59 -1.85 -4.61 7.00
C PRO A 59 -0.78 -4.19 8.01
N VAL A 60 0.49 -4.49 7.73
CA VAL A 60 1.61 -4.07 8.58
C VAL A 60 1.86 -2.56 8.46
N TRP A 61 1.72 -1.99 7.27
CA TRP A 61 1.83 -0.55 7.06
C TRP A 61 0.71 0.22 7.76
N GLU A 62 -0.52 -0.29 7.75
CA GLU A 62 -1.66 0.26 8.49
C GLU A 62 -1.34 0.35 9.99
N ASP A 63 -0.82 -0.72 10.60
CA ASP A 63 -0.43 -0.74 12.02
C ASP A 63 0.68 0.28 12.32
N ILE A 64 1.77 0.24 11.54
CA ILE A 64 2.94 1.11 11.76
C ILE A 64 2.56 2.59 11.63
N ALA A 65 1.74 2.93 10.65
CA ALA A 65 1.29 4.30 10.42
C ALA A 65 0.09 4.69 11.28
N SER A 66 -0.54 3.73 11.99
CA SER A 66 -1.78 3.91 12.74
C SER A 66 -2.90 4.52 11.88
N VAL A 67 -3.10 3.96 10.69
CA VAL A 67 -4.12 4.40 9.71
C VAL A 67 -4.96 3.21 9.24
N LYS A 68 -6.12 3.52 8.66
CA LYS A 68 -6.93 2.54 7.94
C LYS A 68 -7.07 2.95 6.47
N ILE A 69 -6.65 2.06 5.58
CA ILE A 69 -6.68 2.18 4.12
C ILE A 69 -7.64 1.12 3.56
N LEU A 70 -7.45 -0.15 3.91
CA LEU A 70 -8.28 -1.26 3.47
C LEU A 70 -9.43 -1.50 4.46
N ASP A 71 -10.60 -0.97 4.14
CA ASP A 71 -11.86 -1.32 4.81
C ASP A 71 -12.53 -2.51 4.08
N PRO A 72 -12.69 -3.68 4.72
CA PRO A 72 -13.35 -4.84 4.10
C PRO A 72 -14.78 -4.61 3.61
N VAL A 73 -15.50 -3.65 4.19
CA VAL A 73 -16.86 -3.29 3.74
C VAL A 73 -16.79 -2.55 2.40
N LYS A 74 -15.76 -1.72 2.22
CA LYS A 74 -15.55 -0.91 1.02
C LYS A 74 -14.81 -1.69 -0.09
N PHE A 75 -13.92 -2.60 0.30
CA PHE A 75 -13.06 -3.39 -0.61
C PHE A 75 -13.25 -4.90 -0.41
N PRO A 76 -14.47 -5.43 -0.60
CA PRO A 76 -14.76 -6.84 -0.36
C PRO A 76 -14.01 -7.77 -1.31
N GLY A 77 -13.83 -7.39 -2.58
CA GLY A 77 -13.10 -8.13 -3.60
C GLY A 77 -11.62 -8.22 -3.30
N ILE A 78 -10.96 -7.11 -2.99
CA ILE A 78 -9.54 -7.11 -2.57
C ILE A 78 -9.38 -7.93 -1.29
N THR A 79 -10.30 -7.81 -0.32
CA THR A 79 -10.24 -8.58 0.93
C THR A 79 -10.32 -10.09 0.67
N ALA A 80 -11.25 -10.52 -0.18
CA ALA A 80 -11.38 -11.92 -0.57
C ALA A 80 -10.14 -12.40 -1.34
N TRP A 81 -9.67 -11.59 -2.30
CA TRP A 81 -8.47 -11.85 -3.08
C TRP A 81 -7.23 -12.03 -2.20
N MET A 82 -6.99 -11.14 -1.21
CA MET A 82 -5.87 -11.27 -0.27
C MET A 82 -5.91 -12.60 0.48
N GLY A 83 -7.11 -12.97 0.96
CA GLY A 83 -7.34 -14.25 1.64
C GLY A 83 -7.06 -15.46 0.73
N ASN A 84 -7.54 -15.42 -0.51
CA ASN A 84 -7.31 -16.48 -1.50
C ASN A 84 -5.83 -16.57 -1.88
N PHE A 85 -5.17 -15.44 -2.12
CA PHE A 85 -3.79 -15.36 -2.54
C PHE A 85 -2.83 -15.91 -1.48
N ILE A 86 -2.93 -15.43 -0.23
CA ILE A 86 -2.01 -15.85 0.84
C ILE A 86 -2.20 -17.33 1.24
N ASN A 87 -3.40 -17.88 1.03
CA ASN A 87 -3.71 -19.28 1.32
C ASN A 87 -3.53 -20.21 0.11
N HIS A 88 -3.26 -19.69 -1.08
CA HIS A 88 -3.10 -20.50 -2.27
C HIS A 88 -1.88 -21.43 -2.13
N PRO A 89 -1.95 -22.73 -2.49
CA PRO A 89 -0.87 -23.70 -2.22
C PRO A 89 0.51 -23.32 -2.76
N VAL A 90 0.60 -22.57 -3.86
CA VAL A 90 1.90 -22.14 -4.41
C VAL A 90 2.49 -20.90 -3.71
N ILE A 91 1.68 -20.16 -2.95
CA ILE A 91 2.09 -18.97 -2.20
C ILE A 91 2.27 -19.31 -0.73
N LYS A 92 1.31 -20.05 -0.17
CA LYS A 92 1.30 -20.51 1.20
C LYS A 92 2.50 -21.43 1.45
N GLY A 93 3.37 -21.04 2.37
CA GLY A 93 4.54 -21.82 2.75
C GLY A 93 5.60 -20.94 3.42
N ASP A 94 6.80 -21.49 3.57
CA ASP A 94 7.92 -20.85 4.27
C ASP A 94 8.52 -19.63 3.54
N TYR A 95 7.95 -19.25 2.39
CA TYR A 95 8.42 -18.13 1.57
C TYR A 95 7.91 -16.77 2.07
N LEU A 96 6.81 -16.74 2.83
CA LEU A 96 6.31 -15.50 3.41
C LEU A 96 7.04 -15.22 4.73
N PRO A 97 7.68 -14.05 4.89
CA PRO A 97 8.36 -13.75 6.14
C PRO A 97 7.35 -13.69 7.30
N PRO A 98 7.73 -14.08 8.52
CA PRO A 98 6.89 -13.93 9.69
C PRO A 98 6.47 -12.47 9.88
N ARG A 99 5.21 -12.25 10.27
CA ARG A 99 4.64 -10.89 10.39
C ARG A 99 5.51 -9.95 11.23
N ASP A 100 6.05 -10.41 12.34
CA ASP A 100 6.90 -9.60 13.24
C ASP A 100 8.22 -9.18 12.58
N ALA A 101 8.77 -10.02 11.70
CA ALA A 101 9.96 -9.69 10.92
C ALA A 101 9.64 -8.60 9.89
N ILE A 102 8.49 -8.71 9.23
CA ILE A 102 7.98 -7.71 8.27
C ILE A 102 7.71 -6.38 8.98
N PHE A 103 7.06 -6.42 10.15
CA PHE A 103 6.80 -5.25 10.98
C PHE A 103 8.09 -4.54 11.39
N SER A 104 9.05 -5.30 11.96
CA SER A 104 10.34 -4.77 12.38
C SER A 104 11.12 -4.15 11.22
N TYR A 105 11.08 -4.79 10.05
CA TYR A 105 11.70 -4.26 8.84
C TYR A 105 11.05 -2.94 8.40
N PHE A 106 9.73 -2.90 8.23
CA PHE A 106 9.06 -1.70 7.74
C PHE A 106 9.06 -0.55 8.74
N LEU A 107 9.01 -0.83 10.05
CA LEU A 107 9.14 0.22 11.07
C LEU A 107 10.50 0.90 10.98
N ARG A 108 11.58 0.10 10.86
CA ARG A 108 12.93 0.62 10.64
C ARG A 108 13.02 1.42 9.34
N ARG A 109 12.45 0.89 8.24
CA ARG A 109 12.45 1.58 6.94
C ARG A 109 11.70 2.91 7.02
N ARG A 110 10.55 2.98 7.71
CA ARG A 110 9.81 4.22 7.92
C ARG A 110 10.68 5.29 8.57
N GLN A 111 11.36 4.94 9.66
CA GLN A 111 12.26 5.85 10.39
C GLN A 111 13.43 6.34 9.54
N GLN A 112 13.97 5.47 8.68
CA GLN A 112 15.09 5.81 7.79
C GLN A 112 14.67 6.63 6.56
N LEU A 113 13.50 6.33 6.00
CA LEU A 113 13.10 6.84 4.69
C LEU A 113 12.24 8.10 4.75
N ILE A 114 11.37 8.26 5.75
CA ILE A 114 10.52 9.45 5.83
C ILE A 114 11.35 10.75 5.83
N PRO A 115 12.44 10.88 6.62
CA PRO A 115 13.28 12.08 6.57
C PRO A 115 13.90 12.30 5.18
N VAL A 116 14.32 11.22 4.51
CA VAL A 116 14.87 11.29 3.15
C VAL A 116 13.81 11.77 2.16
N TYR A 117 12.60 11.20 2.19
CA TYR A 117 11.50 11.61 1.33
C TYR A 117 10.97 13.02 1.62
N ALA A 118 11.06 13.49 2.86
CA ALA A 118 10.74 14.88 3.20
C ALA A 118 11.82 15.85 2.71
N SER A 119 13.08 15.41 2.59
CA SER A 119 14.19 16.24 2.10
C SER A 119 14.29 16.32 0.58
N ILE A 120 13.55 15.48 -0.14
CA ILE A 120 13.47 15.51 -1.61
C ILE A 120 12.08 15.98 -2.02
N ASP A 121 12.01 16.80 -3.06
CA ASP A 121 10.73 17.15 -3.69
C ASP A 121 10.23 15.93 -4.48
N VAL A 122 9.54 15.02 -3.79
CA VAL A 122 9.00 13.78 -4.37
C VAL A 122 8.00 14.11 -5.48
N ASP A 123 7.21 15.17 -5.31
CA ASP A 123 6.27 15.64 -6.32
C ASP A 123 7.02 16.07 -7.61
N ALA A 124 8.18 16.73 -7.49
CA ALA A 124 9.04 17.03 -8.64
C ALA A 124 9.73 15.80 -9.25
N VAL A 125 10.10 14.80 -8.43
CA VAL A 125 10.71 13.54 -8.92
C VAL A 125 9.69 12.70 -9.69
N LEU A 126 8.45 12.61 -9.19
CA LEU A 126 7.36 11.89 -9.84
C LEU A 126 6.90 12.62 -11.12
N SER A 127 6.75 13.95 -11.06
CA SER A 127 6.45 14.78 -12.23
C SER A 127 7.48 14.62 -13.35
N LYS A 128 8.78 14.54 -13.03
CA LYS A 128 9.82 14.28 -14.03
C LYS A 128 9.78 12.87 -14.63
N ARG A 129 9.21 11.90 -13.92
CA ARG A 129 9.13 10.50 -14.36
C ARG A 129 7.84 10.19 -15.12
N GLY A 130 6.90 11.14 -15.22
CA GLY A 130 5.65 10.96 -15.92
C GLY A 130 4.72 9.92 -15.27
N ILE A 131 4.83 9.75 -13.95
CA ILE A 131 4.00 8.87 -13.12
C ILE A 131 3.31 9.70 -12.05
#